data_AF-A0A512C3D5-F1
#
_entry.id   AF-A0A512C3D5-F1
#
_cell.length_a   1.000
_cell.length_b   1.000
_cell.length_c   1.000
_cell.angle_alpha   90.00
_cell.angle_beta   90.00
_cell.angle_gamma   90.00
#
_symmetry.space_group_name_H-M   'P 1'
#
loop_
_entity.id
_entity.type
_entity.pdbx_description
1 polymer ?
#
loop_
_entity_poly.entity_id
_entity_poly.type
_entity_poly.pdbx_seq_one_letter_code
_entity_poly.pdbx_strand_id
1 'polypeptide(L)'
;MSETRFVTVTYREIAERFGIGIEGARIKAKRRAAKGLWRIIPGNHPQDIIRVEIPEDEFTSSQPAQRGATYNPNDGTPTTPPQQEEERRDANDIDALVELISQLTTQSAVMTDRLVDAEKGKAEAERDAAIARAALASAEARLTAMQEGYLSDLKELRDRMETESDRARSELAEWKARPWWRRLAG
;
A
#
# COMPACT_ATOMS: atom_id res chain seq x y z
N MET A 1 38.59 -13.59 -25.64
CA MET A 1 37.23 -13.46 -25.09
C MET A 1 37.09 -12.02 -24.64
N SER A 2 36.27 -11.22 -25.32
CA SER A 2 36.08 -9.82 -24.95
C SER A 2 35.39 -9.76 -23.59
N GLU A 3 36.01 -9.14 -22.59
CA GLU A 3 35.37 -8.86 -21.32
C GLU A 3 34.22 -7.88 -21.58
N THR A 4 32.97 -8.37 -21.57
CA THR A 4 31.80 -7.51 -21.67
C THR A 4 31.73 -6.66 -20.40
N ARG A 5 32.10 -5.39 -20.50
CA ARG A 5 31.99 -4.44 -19.40
C ARG A 5 30.52 -4.07 -19.21
N PHE A 6 30.05 -4.05 -17.97
CA PHE A 6 28.69 -3.67 -17.62
C PHE A 6 28.70 -2.33 -16.89
N VAL A 7 27.79 -1.43 -17.24
CA VAL A 7 27.58 -0.14 -16.57
C VAL A 7 26.26 -0.20 -15.81
N THR A 8 26.28 0.19 -14.54
CA THR A 8 25.09 0.30 -13.70
C THR A 8 24.43 1.66 -13.92
N VAL A 9 23.20 1.67 -14.43
CA VAL A 9 22.42 2.88 -14.71
C VAL A 9 21.01 2.78 -14.16
N THR A 10 20.37 3.92 -13.95
CA THR A 10 18.99 4.06 -13.50
C THR A 10 18.03 4.18 -14.69
N TYR A 11 16.73 3.95 -14.48
CA TYR A 11 15.73 4.17 -15.53
C TYR A 11 15.71 5.61 -16.05
N ARG A 12 16.10 6.59 -15.22
CA ARG A 12 16.19 7.99 -15.62
C ARG A 12 17.33 8.23 -16.61
N GLU A 13 18.52 7.66 -16.35
CA GLU A 13 19.68 7.76 -17.24
C GLU A 13 19.43 7.04 -18.57
N ILE A 14 18.73 5.90 -18.54
CA ILE A 14 18.27 5.22 -19.75
C ILE A 14 17.27 6.10 -20.52
N ALA A 15 16.29 6.69 -19.84
CA ALA A 15 15.30 7.56 -20.46
C ALA A 15 15.94 8.75 -21.18
N GLU A 16 16.88 9.42 -20.51
CA GLU A 16 17.63 10.56 -21.04
C GLU A 16 18.50 10.15 -22.22
N ARG A 17 19.26 9.04 -22.10
CA ARG A 17 20.16 8.60 -23.16
C ARG A 17 19.43 8.16 -24.43
N PHE A 18 18.29 7.50 -24.28
CA PHE A 18 17.53 6.98 -25.41
C PHE A 18 16.43 7.91 -25.92
N GLY A 19 16.23 9.09 -25.31
CA GLY A 19 15.17 10.02 -25.70
C GLY A 19 13.76 9.43 -25.54
N ILE A 20 13.56 8.59 -24.52
CA ILE A 20 12.30 7.92 -24.20
C ILE A 20 11.82 8.34 -22.81
N GLY A 21 10.51 8.26 -22.55
CA GLY A 21 9.99 8.51 -21.19
C GLY A 21 10.45 7.44 -20.19
N ILE A 22 10.37 7.74 -18.89
CA ILE A 22 10.80 6.84 -17.79
C ILE A 22 10.10 5.47 -17.88
N GLU A 23 8.80 5.44 -18.17
CA GLU A 23 8.07 4.17 -18.34
C GLU A 23 8.52 3.42 -19.60
N GLY A 24 8.89 4.15 -20.66
CA GLY A 24 9.49 3.57 -21.87
C GLY A 24 10.85 2.92 -21.57
N ALA A 25 11.67 3.56 -20.73
CA ALA A 25 12.93 3.01 -20.25
C ALA A 25 12.72 1.73 -19.43
N ARG A 26 11.71 1.70 -18.55
CA ARG A 26 11.34 0.52 -17.77
C ARG A 26 10.88 -0.65 -18.66
N ILE A 27 10.01 -0.39 -19.63
CA ILE A 27 9.54 -1.41 -20.60
C ILE A 27 10.71 -1.94 -21.42
N LYS A 28 11.60 -1.06 -21.89
CA LYS A 28 12.79 -1.43 -22.66
C LYS A 28 13.74 -2.30 -21.83
N ALA A 29 13.98 -1.91 -20.58
CA ALA A 29 14.80 -2.68 -19.65
C ALA A 29 14.21 -4.06 -19.38
N LYS A 30 12.90 -4.15 -19.11
CA LYS A 30 12.22 -5.44 -18.93
C LYS A 30 12.31 -6.32 -20.18
N ARG A 31 12.12 -5.76 -21.38
CA ARG A 31 12.22 -6.48 -22.66
C ARG A 31 13.64 -6.99 -22.92
N ARG A 32 14.67 -6.22 -22.56
CA ARG A 32 16.08 -6.60 -22.75
C ARG A 32 16.57 -7.57 -21.68
N ALA A 33 16.07 -7.44 -20.44
CA ALA A 33 16.30 -8.40 -19.38
C ALA A 33 15.69 -9.77 -19.68
N ALA A 34 14.48 -9.81 -20.27
CA ALA A 34 13.87 -11.06 -20.75
C ALA A 34 14.69 -11.74 -21.85
N LYS A 35 15.51 -10.98 -22.59
CA LYS A 35 16.44 -11.50 -23.61
C LYS A 35 17.82 -11.86 -23.05
N GLY A 36 18.03 -11.73 -21.73
CA GLY A 36 19.31 -11.99 -21.07
C GLY A 36 20.41 -10.97 -21.37
N LEU A 37 20.07 -9.85 -22.02
CA LEU A 37 21.05 -8.83 -22.43
C LEU A 37 21.34 -7.85 -21.30
N TRP A 38 20.34 -7.52 -20.48
CA TRP A 38 20.43 -6.56 -19.38
C TRP A 38 20.11 -7.27 -18.06
N ARG A 39 20.65 -6.79 -16.95
CA ARG A 39 20.34 -7.32 -15.62
C ARG A 39 19.68 -6.25 -14.76
N ILE A 40 18.50 -6.54 -14.22
CA ILE A 40 17.81 -5.63 -13.31
C ILE A 40 18.21 -5.99 -11.88
N ILE A 41 18.75 -5.02 -11.14
CA ILE A 41 19.08 -5.14 -9.73
C ILE A 41 17.92 -4.51 -8.94
N PRO A 42 17.07 -5.31 -8.28
CA PRO A 42 16.04 -4.78 -7.40
C PRO A 42 16.68 -4.10 -6.20
N GLY A 43 16.08 -2.98 -5.76
CA GLY A 43 16.45 -2.34 -4.50
C GLY A 43 15.99 -3.16 -3.29
N ASN A 44 16.62 -2.93 -2.14
CA ASN A 44 16.29 -3.61 -0.90
C ASN A 44 15.06 -2.98 -0.20
N HIS A 45 14.77 -1.71 -0.51
CA HIS A 45 13.65 -0.94 0.03
C HIS A 45 12.66 -0.53 -1.08
N PRO A 46 11.34 -0.40 -0.80
CA PRO A 46 10.34 0.05 -1.80
C PRO A 46 10.58 1.45 -2.38
N GLN A 47 11.41 2.26 -1.72
CA GLN A 47 11.82 3.59 -2.20
C GLN A 47 13.19 3.60 -2.89
N ASP A 48 13.89 2.45 -2.94
CA ASP A 48 15.19 2.38 -3.59
C ASP A 48 15.06 2.53 -5.10
N ILE A 49 15.97 3.30 -5.67
CA ILE A 49 16.05 3.51 -7.12
C ILE A 49 16.51 2.20 -7.77
N ILE A 50 15.65 1.63 -8.63
CA ILE A 50 15.97 0.41 -9.37
C ILE A 50 17.14 0.66 -10.32
N ARG A 51 18.16 -0.19 -10.23
CA ARG A 51 19.38 -0.13 -11.05
C ARG A 51 19.37 -1.23 -12.11
N VAL A 52 19.95 -0.93 -13.26
CA VAL A 52 20.04 -1.83 -14.41
C VAL A 52 21.49 -1.90 -14.87
N GLU A 53 22.05 -3.10 -14.95
CA GLU A 53 23.34 -3.33 -15.59
C GLU A 53 23.12 -3.52 -17.10
N ILE A 54 23.79 -2.68 -17.88
CA ILE A 54 23.74 -2.68 -19.34
C ILE A 54 25.17 -2.89 -19.86
N PRO A 55 25.39 -3.73 -20.89
CA PRO A 55 26.67 -3.80 -21.57
C PRO A 55 27.12 -2.41 -22.06
N GLU A 56 28.35 -2.01 -21.73
CA GLU A 56 28.93 -0.69 -22.04
C GLU A 56 28.86 -0.38 -23.54
N ASP A 57 29.02 -1.41 -24.37
CA ASP A 57 28.93 -1.33 -25.82
C ASP A 57 27.54 -0.86 -26.30
N GLU A 58 26.46 -1.33 -25.67
CA GLU A 58 25.08 -0.98 -26.04
C GLU A 58 24.67 0.38 -25.46
N PHE A 59 25.18 0.72 -24.26
CA PHE A 59 24.92 2.00 -23.63
C PHE A 59 25.60 3.16 -24.37
N THR A 60 26.83 2.94 -24.85
CA THR A 60 27.64 3.98 -25.51
C THR A 60 27.27 4.16 -26.99
N SER A 61 26.96 3.07 -27.70
CA SER A 61 26.61 3.08 -29.14
C SER A 61 25.25 3.71 -29.46
N SER A 62 24.39 3.88 -28.47
CA SER A 62 23.06 4.44 -28.66
C SER A 62 23.13 5.96 -28.77
N GLN A 63 23.24 6.45 -30.01
CA GLN A 63 23.03 7.87 -30.32
C GLN A 63 21.63 8.32 -29.87
N PRO A 64 21.49 9.55 -29.35
CA PRO A 64 20.17 10.10 -29.07
C PRO A 64 19.40 10.20 -30.39
N ALA A 65 18.25 9.52 -30.47
CA ALA A 65 17.31 9.75 -31.55
C ALA A 65 16.91 11.24 -31.52
N GLN A 66 17.32 12.00 -32.53
CA GLN A 66 16.93 13.39 -32.72
C GLN A 66 15.40 13.47 -32.77
N ARG A 67 14.77 13.83 -31.65
CA ARG A 67 13.41 14.38 -31.67
C ARG A 67 13.53 15.85 -32.00
N GLY A 68 13.20 16.21 -33.23
CA GLY A 68 13.09 17.61 -33.61
C GLY A 68 13.12 17.88 -35.10
N ALA A 69 12.19 17.32 -35.87
CA ALA A 69 11.72 18.00 -37.07
C ALA A 69 10.28 18.45 -36.78
N THR A 70 10.15 19.74 -36.42
CA THR A 70 8.89 20.47 -36.44
C THR A 70 8.32 20.40 -37.85
N TYR A 71 7.12 19.83 -37.97
CA TYR A 71 6.35 19.80 -39.21
C TYR A 71 6.03 21.24 -39.63
N ASN A 72 6.62 21.70 -40.72
CA ASN A 72 6.38 23.00 -41.33
C ASN A 72 5.19 22.85 -42.31
N PRO A 73 4.05 23.54 -42.13
CA PRO A 73 2.84 23.31 -42.93
C PRO A 73 2.84 24.03 -44.29
N ASN A 74 3.97 24.61 -44.74
CA ASN A 74 4.07 25.29 -46.02
C ASN A 74 5.20 24.72 -46.85
N ASP A 75 4.93 23.64 -47.60
CA ASP A 75 5.52 23.50 -48.92
C ASP A 75 4.59 22.67 -49.82
N GLY A 76 4.11 23.32 -50.87
CA GLY A 76 3.13 22.79 -51.79
C GLY A 76 3.78 21.94 -52.88
N THR A 77 3.29 20.72 -53.02
CA THR A 77 3.23 20.01 -54.31
C THR A 77 1.94 19.19 -54.35
N PRO A 78 1.03 19.42 -55.30
CA PRO A 78 -0.16 18.60 -55.45
C PRO A 78 0.25 17.31 -56.15
N THR A 79 0.65 16.30 -55.37
CA THR A 79 0.71 14.92 -55.88
C THR A 79 -0.62 14.28 -55.59
N THR A 80 -1.43 14.17 -56.64
CA THR A 80 -2.69 13.44 -56.71
C THR A 80 -2.55 12.07 -56.03
N PRO A 81 -3.26 11.77 -54.93
CA PRO A 81 -3.37 10.39 -54.49
C PRO A 81 -4.30 9.65 -55.47
N PRO A 82 -4.00 8.40 -55.85
CA PRO A 82 -4.95 7.60 -56.61
C PRO A 82 -6.21 7.44 -55.76
N GLN A 83 -7.35 7.78 -56.36
CA GLN A 83 -8.67 7.49 -55.82
C GLN A 83 -8.75 5.99 -55.55
N GLN A 84 -8.60 5.60 -54.28
CA GLN A 84 -9.02 4.30 -53.81
C GLN A 84 -10.55 4.31 -53.86
N GLU A 85 -11.08 3.64 -54.87
CA GLU A 85 -12.36 2.92 -54.92
C GLU A 85 -13.21 3.07 -53.64
N GLU A 86 -14.11 4.05 -53.63
CA GLU A 86 -15.17 4.20 -52.62
C GLU A 86 -16.39 3.31 -52.89
N GLU A 87 -16.38 2.50 -53.96
CA GLU A 87 -17.54 1.69 -54.34
C GLU A 87 -17.36 0.21 -53.99
N ARG A 88 -17.93 -0.15 -52.82
CA ARG A 88 -18.20 -1.50 -52.25
C ARG A 88 -17.48 -1.74 -50.92
N ARG A 89 -17.76 -0.93 -49.90
CA ARG A 89 -17.66 -1.39 -48.50
C ARG A 89 -19.02 -1.91 -48.10
N ASP A 90 -19.06 -3.24 -48.07
CA ASP A 90 -20.22 -4.10 -48.02
C ASP A 90 -20.97 -3.95 -46.68
N ALA A 91 -22.24 -4.32 -46.65
CA ALA A 91 -23.05 -4.45 -45.44
C ALA A 91 -22.34 -5.22 -44.29
N ASN A 92 -21.34 -6.05 -44.63
CA ASN A 92 -20.45 -6.75 -43.70
C ASN A 92 -19.64 -5.83 -42.75
N ASP A 93 -19.33 -4.58 -43.13
CA ASP A 93 -18.55 -3.65 -42.29
C ASP A 93 -19.42 -3.04 -41.17
N ILE A 94 -20.72 -2.88 -41.43
CA ILE A 94 -21.71 -2.44 -40.43
C ILE A 94 -21.93 -3.56 -39.41
N ASP A 95 -22.06 -4.80 -39.86
CA ASP A 95 -22.21 -5.95 -38.96
C ASP A 95 -20.98 -6.13 -38.04
N ALA A 96 -19.76 -5.93 -38.58
CA ALA A 96 -18.53 -5.95 -37.79
C ALA A 96 -18.48 -4.84 -36.73
N LEU A 97 -18.96 -3.62 -37.05
CA LEU A 97 -19.06 -2.52 -36.08
C LEU A 97 -20.11 -2.79 -34.99
N VAL A 98 -21.25 -3.37 -35.36
CA VAL A 98 -22.28 -3.78 -34.38
C VAL A 98 -21.72 -4.85 -33.44
N GLU A 99 -20.99 -5.83 -33.98
CA GLU A 99 -20.34 -6.86 -33.16
C GLU A 99 -19.30 -6.23 -32.22
N LEU A 100 -18.46 -5.31 -32.70
CA LEU A 100 -17.48 -4.60 -31.87
C LEU A 100 -18.14 -3.78 -30.75
N ILE A 101 -19.22 -3.05 -31.07
CA ILE A 101 -20.00 -2.29 -30.07
C ILE A 101 -20.61 -3.24 -29.05
N SER A 102 -21.12 -4.39 -29.48
CA SER A 102 -21.69 -5.41 -28.58
C SER A 102 -20.63 -5.98 -27.63
N GLN A 103 -19.42 -6.26 -28.14
CA GLN A 103 -18.29 -6.75 -27.35
C GLN A 103 -17.83 -5.69 -26.35
N LEU A 104 -17.68 -4.44 -26.79
CA LEU A 104 -17.29 -3.33 -25.91
C LEU A 104 -18.34 -3.06 -24.83
N THR A 105 -19.63 -3.11 -25.18
CA THR A 105 -20.73 -2.94 -24.21
C THR A 105 -20.70 -4.05 -23.18
N THR A 106 -20.53 -5.30 -23.60
CA THR A 106 -20.39 -6.46 -22.71
C THR A 106 -19.17 -6.32 -21.81
N GLN A 107 -18.03 -5.91 -22.37
CA GLN A 107 -16.81 -5.68 -21.60
C GLN A 107 -16.99 -4.55 -20.57
N SER A 108 -17.67 -3.47 -20.93
CA SER A 108 -17.98 -2.34 -20.04
C SER A 108 -18.90 -2.75 -18.90
N ALA A 109 -19.90 -3.60 -19.17
CA ALA A 109 -20.80 -4.14 -18.16
C ALA A 109 -20.03 -5.01 -17.16
N VAL A 110 -19.19 -5.92 -17.66
CA VAL A 110 -18.34 -6.77 -16.81
C VAL A 110 -17.37 -5.95 -15.96
N MET A 111 -16.76 -4.89 -16.50
CA MET A 111 -15.90 -4.02 -15.69
C MET A 111 -16.70 -3.25 -14.63
N THR A 112 -17.89 -2.80 -14.96
CA THR A 112 -18.77 -2.09 -14.01
C THR A 112 -19.20 -3.01 -12.88
N ASP A 113 -19.63 -4.23 -13.19
CA ASP A 113 -20.01 -5.23 -12.19
C ASP A 113 -18.84 -5.55 -11.26
N ARG A 114 -17.64 -5.74 -11.82
CA ARG A 114 -16.43 -5.96 -11.01
C ARG A 114 -16.11 -4.79 -10.08
N LEU A 115 -16.32 -3.54 -10.53
CA LEU A 115 -16.11 -2.36 -9.68
C LEU A 115 -17.16 -2.28 -8.58
N VAL A 116 -18.42 -2.58 -8.89
CA VAL A 116 -19.51 -2.61 -7.91
C VAL A 116 -19.26 -3.69 -6.86
N ASP A 117 -18.86 -4.89 -7.26
CA ASP A 117 -18.56 -5.99 -6.34
C ASP A 117 -17.34 -5.70 -5.47
N ALA A 118 -16.29 -5.10 -6.06
CA ALA A 118 -15.11 -4.67 -5.31
C ALA A 118 -15.47 -3.59 -4.27
N GLU A 119 -16.34 -2.65 -4.62
CA GLU A 119 -16.78 -1.60 -3.71
C GLU A 119 -17.67 -2.14 -2.59
N LYS A 120 -18.60 -3.06 -2.90
CA LYS A 120 -19.39 -3.78 -1.90
C LYS A 120 -18.51 -4.55 -0.94
N GLY A 121 -17.54 -5.30 -1.45
CA GLY A 121 -16.59 -6.05 -0.61
C GLY A 121 -15.78 -5.16 0.32
N LYS A 122 -15.37 -3.96 -0.14
CA LYS A 122 -14.71 -2.97 0.73
C LYS A 122 -15.64 -2.44 1.81
N ALA A 123 -16.87 -2.08 1.46
CA ALA A 123 -17.84 -1.55 2.40
C ALA A 123 -18.22 -2.58 3.49
N GLU A 124 -18.33 -3.86 3.11
CA GLU A 124 -18.54 -4.97 4.05
C GLU A 124 -17.33 -5.15 4.97
N ALA A 125 -16.12 -5.21 4.42
CA ALA A 125 -14.90 -5.31 5.21
C ALA A 125 -14.71 -4.13 6.19
N GLU A 126 -15.05 -2.91 5.77
CA GLU A 126 -15.00 -1.73 6.63
C GLU A 126 -16.03 -1.81 7.76
N ARG A 127 -17.25 -2.27 7.47
CA ARG A 127 -18.28 -2.52 8.50
C ARG A 127 -17.82 -3.56 9.50
N ASP A 128 -17.30 -4.69 9.04
CA ASP A 128 -16.82 -5.76 9.92
C ASP A 128 -15.65 -5.27 10.78
N ALA A 129 -14.74 -4.50 10.20
CA ALA A 129 -13.64 -3.88 10.94
C ALA A 129 -14.15 -2.85 11.97
N ALA A 130 -15.22 -2.10 11.68
CA ALA A 130 -15.83 -1.19 12.63
C ALA A 130 -16.51 -1.95 13.79
N ILE A 131 -17.22 -3.04 13.51
CA ILE A 131 -17.85 -3.89 14.52
C ILE A 131 -16.79 -4.53 15.41
N ALA A 132 -15.71 -5.08 14.83
CA ALA A 132 -14.61 -5.69 15.57
C ALA A 132 -13.92 -4.68 16.49
N ARG A 133 -13.66 -3.44 16.00
CA ARG A 133 -13.09 -2.36 16.83
C ARG A 133 -14.02 -1.96 17.98
N ALA A 134 -15.32 -1.84 17.72
CA ALA A 134 -16.29 -1.52 18.77
C ALA A 134 -16.37 -2.65 19.83
N ALA A 135 -16.34 -3.90 19.41
CA ALA A 135 -16.31 -5.05 20.31
C ALA A 135 -15.04 -5.06 21.18
N LEU A 136 -13.87 -4.82 20.58
CA LEU A 136 -12.59 -4.71 21.30
C LEU A 136 -12.64 -3.60 22.35
N ALA A 137 -13.05 -2.39 21.96
CA ALA A 137 -13.16 -1.25 22.87
C ALA A 137 -14.12 -1.54 24.04
N SER A 138 -15.23 -2.23 23.78
CA SER A 138 -16.18 -2.63 24.84
C SER A 138 -15.59 -3.67 25.80
N ALA A 139 -14.75 -4.59 25.30
CA ALA A 139 -14.09 -5.59 26.11
C ALA A 139 -13.00 -4.96 26.99
N GLU A 140 -12.21 -4.05 26.42
CA GLU A 140 -11.21 -3.26 27.15
C GLU A 140 -11.86 -2.45 28.27
N ALA A 141 -12.96 -1.75 27.99
CA ALA A 141 -13.70 -0.98 29.00
C ALA A 141 -14.24 -1.85 30.15
N ARG A 142 -14.64 -3.10 29.88
CA ARG A 142 -15.06 -4.04 30.93
C ARG A 142 -13.88 -4.49 31.79
N LEU A 143 -12.72 -4.76 31.18
CA LEU A 143 -11.52 -5.15 31.90
C LEU A 143 -11.02 -4.02 32.79
N THR A 144 -11.01 -2.77 32.31
CA THR A 144 -10.61 -1.61 33.12
C THR A 144 -11.57 -1.40 34.27
N ALA A 145 -12.89 -1.47 34.05
CA ALA A 145 -13.88 -1.35 35.12
C ALA A 145 -13.72 -2.45 36.18
N MET A 146 -13.44 -3.68 35.76
CA MET A 146 -13.19 -4.80 36.68
C MET A 146 -11.89 -4.60 37.48
N GLN A 147 -10.82 -4.11 36.85
CA GLN A 147 -9.56 -3.78 37.53
C GLN A 147 -9.74 -2.66 38.55
N GLU A 148 -10.45 -1.59 38.19
CA GLU A 148 -10.79 -0.49 39.10
C GLU A 148 -11.61 -0.98 40.29
N GLY A 149 -12.58 -1.87 40.05
CA GLY A 149 -13.33 -2.55 41.11
C GLY A 149 -12.43 -3.30 42.09
N TYR A 150 -11.57 -4.18 41.58
CA TYR A 150 -10.63 -4.93 42.44
C TYR A 150 -9.66 -4.02 43.20
N LEU A 151 -9.18 -2.94 42.60
CA LEU A 151 -8.33 -1.96 43.28
C LEU A 151 -9.07 -1.23 44.40
N SER A 152 -10.35 -0.89 44.17
CA SER A 152 -11.21 -0.31 45.22
C SER A 152 -11.41 -1.29 46.37
N ASP A 153 -11.75 -2.55 46.08
CA ASP A 153 -11.96 -3.58 47.09
C ASP A 153 -10.70 -3.83 47.94
N LEU A 154 -9.53 -3.89 47.30
CA LEU A 154 -8.25 -4.05 48.01
C LEU A 154 -7.95 -2.84 48.90
N LYS A 155 -8.29 -1.63 48.45
CA LYS A 155 -8.12 -0.42 49.24
C LYS A 155 -9.05 -0.41 50.45
N GLU A 156 -10.32 -0.75 50.27
CA GLU A 156 -11.29 -0.85 51.37
C GLU A 156 -10.87 -1.91 52.40
N LEU A 157 -10.39 -3.08 51.93
CA LEU A 157 -9.88 -4.13 52.81
C LEU A 157 -8.66 -3.64 53.60
N ARG A 158 -7.71 -2.97 52.95
CA ARG A 158 -6.54 -2.38 53.60
C ARG A 158 -6.96 -1.38 54.67
N ASP A 159 -7.86 -0.45 54.35
CA ASP A 159 -8.31 0.59 55.27
C ASP A 159 -9.03 -0.03 56.48
N ARG A 160 -9.82 -1.10 56.26
CA ARG A 160 -10.42 -1.87 57.36
C ARG A 160 -9.37 -2.51 58.26
N MET A 161 -8.38 -3.19 57.68
CA MET A 161 -7.29 -3.82 58.44
C MET A 161 -6.47 -2.80 59.22
N GLU A 162 -6.23 -1.61 58.65
CA GLU A 162 -5.53 -0.52 59.32
C GLU A 162 -6.33 0.00 60.53
N THR A 163 -7.63 0.25 60.36
CA THR A 163 -8.49 0.69 61.48
C THR A 163 -8.60 -0.37 62.58
N GLU A 164 -8.70 -1.65 62.24
CA GLU A 164 -8.67 -2.74 63.21
C GLU A 164 -7.32 -2.83 63.94
N SER A 165 -6.20 -2.62 63.23
CA SER A 165 -4.87 -2.59 63.82
C SER A 165 -4.72 -1.42 64.80
N ASP A 166 -5.16 -0.23 64.41
CA ASP A 166 -5.09 0.96 65.26
C ASP A 166 -5.99 0.86 66.47
N ARG A 167 -7.17 0.24 66.32
CA ARG A 167 -8.03 -0.10 67.45
C ARG A 167 -7.35 -1.05 68.41
N ALA A 168 -6.78 -2.15 67.92
CA ALA A 168 -6.06 -3.12 68.75
C ALA A 168 -4.85 -2.50 69.46
N ARG A 169 -4.10 -1.61 68.77
CA ARG A 169 -3.00 -0.83 69.37
C ARG A 169 -3.49 0.08 70.48
N SER A 170 -4.61 0.77 70.26
CA SER A 170 -5.23 1.67 71.24
C SER A 170 -5.71 0.90 72.47
N GLU A 171 -6.44 -0.21 72.29
CA GLU A 171 -6.89 -1.08 73.37
C GLU A 171 -5.70 -1.63 74.19
N LEU A 172 -4.61 -2.01 73.52
CA LEU A 172 -3.38 -2.47 74.17
C LEU A 172 -2.67 -1.34 74.92
N ALA A 173 -2.66 -0.12 74.38
CA ALA A 173 -2.12 1.06 75.06
C ALA A 173 -2.94 1.40 76.31
N GLU A 174 -4.27 1.37 76.23
CA GLU A 174 -5.19 1.55 77.35
C GLU A 174 -4.96 0.48 78.43
N TRP A 175 -4.88 -0.79 78.05
CA TRP A 175 -4.59 -1.88 78.98
C TRP A 175 -3.23 -1.70 79.66
N LYS A 176 -2.20 -1.28 78.92
CA LYS A 176 -0.87 -0.94 79.45
C LYS A 176 -0.84 0.32 80.31
N ALA A 177 -1.82 1.21 80.21
CA ALA A 177 -1.91 2.40 81.07
C ALA A 177 -2.54 2.10 82.44
N ARG A 178 -3.31 1.00 82.57
CA ARG A 178 -3.94 0.61 83.85
C ARG A 178 -2.87 0.29 84.91
N PRO A 179 -3.07 0.63 86.20
CA PRO A 179 -2.18 0.18 87.28
C PRO A 179 -2.02 -1.35 87.31
N TRP A 180 -0.83 -1.84 87.65
CA TRP A 180 -0.50 -3.28 87.55
C TRP A 180 -1.46 -4.20 88.31
N TRP A 181 -1.95 -3.78 89.49
CA TRP A 181 -2.92 -4.55 90.28
C TRP A 181 -4.28 -4.68 89.59
N ARG A 182 -4.71 -3.68 88.78
CA ARG A 182 -5.93 -3.78 87.95
C ARG A 182 -5.76 -4.68 86.74
N ARG A 183 -4.52 -4.95 86.30
CA ARG A 183 -4.26 -5.89 85.20
C ARG A 183 -4.35 -7.34 85.65
N LEU A 184 -4.10 -7.61 86.93
CA LEU A 184 -4.16 -8.97 87.51
C LEU A 184 -5.58 -9.40 87.87
N ALA A 185 -6.50 -8.46 88.09
CA ALA A 185 -7.86 -8.75 88.54
C ALA A 185 -8.87 -9.04 87.41
N GLY A 186 -8.49 -8.84 86.14
CA GLY A 186 -9.37 -8.95 84.96
C GLY A 186 -10.01 -7.63 84.58
#